data_AF-A0A383DZE8-F1
#
_entry.id   AF-A0A383DZE8-F1
#
_cell.length_a   1.000
_cell.length_b   1.000
_cell.length_c   1.000
_cell.angle_alpha   90.00
_cell.angle_beta   90.00
_cell.angle_gamma   90.00
#
_symmetry.space_group_name_H-M   'P 1'
#
loop_
_entity.id
_entity.type
_entity.pdbx_description
1 polymer ?
#
loop_
_entity_poly.entity_id
_entity_poly.type
_entity_poly.pdbx_seq_one_letter_code
_entity_poly.pdbx_strand_id
1 'polypeptide(L)'
;MDESTISSGYLSEKDLMDNAGKSIAQFVVENIHDPFNQNIIVLAGPGNNGGDAIICHYYLSFYGINSKLILLDRQQKESWIFEKYTIDSKTINFHDDNIELNPDYWYIDGIFGIGLKRNIDGKYKKIIDLLIDFPNIISIDIPS
;
A
#
# COMPACT_ATOMS: atom_id res chain seq x y z
N MET A 1 4.33 3.05 19.71
CA MET A 1 3.28 4.09 19.73
C MET A 1 1.88 3.50 19.55
N ASP A 2 1.76 2.27 19.04
CA ASP A 2 0.44 1.63 18.84
C ASP A 2 -0.17 1.05 20.13
N GLU A 3 0.63 0.52 21.06
CA GLU A 3 0.12 -0.05 22.32
C GLU A 3 -0.62 0.97 23.22
N SER A 4 -0.21 2.25 23.20
CA SER A 4 -0.83 3.29 24.04
C SER A 4 -2.18 3.80 23.53
N THR A 5 -2.44 3.72 22.22
CA THR A 5 -3.71 4.18 21.64
C THR A 5 -4.79 3.12 21.79
N ILE A 6 -4.43 1.85 21.59
CA ILE A 6 -5.33 0.69 21.75
C ILE A 6 -5.79 0.54 23.21
N SER A 7 -4.94 0.84 24.19
CA SER A 7 -5.27 0.72 25.62
C SER A 7 -6.31 1.73 26.14
N SER A 8 -6.70 2.73 25.33
CA SER A 8 -7.67 3.77 25.70
C SER A 8 -9.13 3.42 25.34
N GLY A 9 -9.35 2.41 24.49
CA GLY A 9 -10.68 1.89 24.12
C GLY A 9 -11.51 2.74 23.15
N TYR A 10 -10.98 3.84 22.59
CA TYR A 10 -11.76 4.75 21.74
C TYR A 10 -11.83 4.35 20.26
N LEU A 11 -10.85 3.62 19.73
CA LEU A 11 -10.80 3.16 18.33
C LEU A 11 -10.24 1.74 18.26
N SER A 12 -10.80 0.89 17.39
CA SER A 12 -10.26 -0.44 17.14
C SER A 12 -9.03 -0.38 16.24
N GLU A 13 -8.21 -1.45 16.23
CA GLU A 13 -7.09 -1.59 15.28
C GLU A 13 -7.54 -1.42 13.82
N LYS A 14 -8.75 -1.90 13.50
CA LYS A 14 -9.35 -1.73 12.17
C LYS A 14 -9.62 -0.26 11.88
N ASP A 15 -10.13 0.50 12.84
CA ASP A 15 -10.40 1.94 12.65
C ASP A 15 -9.11 2.75 12.51
N LEU A 16 -8.06 2.37 13.23
CA LEU A 16 -6.74 2.99 13.09
C LEU A 16 -6.17 2.77 11.69
N MET A 17 -6.19 1.52 11.20
CA MET A 17 -5.76 1.16 9.84
C MET A 17 -6.60 1.86 8.76
N ASP A 18 -7.92 1.98 9.00
CA ASP A 18 -8.83 2.69 8.11
C ASP A 18 -8.45 4.16 7.93
N ASN A 19 -8.22 4.84 9.06
CA ASN A 19 -7.81 6.23 9.08
C ASN A 19 -6.41 6.42 8.48
N ALA A 20 -5.49 5.49 8.73
CA ALA A 20 -4.15 5.52 8.16
C ALA A 20 -4.20 5.42 6.63
N GLY A 21 -4.83 4.37 6.08
CA GLY A 21 -4.98 4.19 4.64
C GLY A 21 -5.66 5.38 3.94
N LYS A 22 -6.71 5.94 4.55
CA LYS A 22 -7.36 7.16 4.04
C LYS A 22 -6.43 8.37 4.04
N SER A 23 -5.70 8.58 5.14
CA SER A 23 -4.80 9.73 5.29
C SER A 23 -3.63 9.66 4.30
N ILE A 24 -3.13 8.46 4.02
CA ILE A 24 -2.09 8.23 3.00
C ILE A 24 -2.63 8.59 1.61
N ALA A 25 -3.83 8.10 1.25
CA ALA A 25 -4.43 8.46 -0.03
C ALA A 25 -4.65 9.97 -0.18
N GLN A 26 -5.08 10.65 0.89
CA GLN A 26 -5.21 12.09 0.91
C GLN A 26 -3.86 12.80 0.75
N PHE A 27 -2.82 12.35 1.45
CA PHE A 27 -1.47 12.87 1.30
C PHE A 27 -0.99 12.77 -0.16
N VAL A 28 -1.22 11.63 -0.81
CA VAL A 28 -0.88 11.42 -2.23
C VAL A 28 -1.59 12.44 -3.13
N VAL A 29 -2.88 12.66 -2.94
CA VAL A 29 -3.67 13.66 -3.70
C VAL A 29 -3.12 15.07 -3.49
N GLU A 30 -2.70 15.41 -2.27
CA GLU A 30 -2.28 16.77 -1.90
C GLU A 30 -0.84 17.09 -2.32
N ASN A 31 0.03 16.08 -2.44
CA ASN A 31 1.47 16.29 -2.60
C ASN A 31 2.03 15.87 -3.97
N ILE A 32 1.30 15.08 -4.75
CA ILE A 32 1.69 14.77 -6.13
C ILE A 32 1.20 15.88 -7.07
N HIS A 33 2.05 16.31 -8.00
CA HIS A 33 1.63 17.24 -9.05
C HIS A 33 0.70 16.55 -10.05
N ASP A 34 -0.45 17.18 -10.31
CA ASP A 34 -1.48 16.70 -11.23
C ASP A 34 -1.88 15.23 -11.00
N PRO A 35 -2.30 14.87 -9.77
CA PRO A 35 -2.41 13.47 -9.32
C PRO A 35 -3.44 12.67 -10.11
N PHE A 36 -4.44 13.33 -10.70
CA PHE A 36 -5.49 12.70 -11.50
C PHE A 36 -5.02 12.26 -12.90
N ASN A 37 -3.89 12.77 -13.37
CA ASN A 37 -3.27 12.37 -14.64
C ASN A 37 -2.06 11.44 -14.43
N GLN A 38 -1.74 11.07 -13.18
CA GLN A 38 -0.66 10.13 -12.87
C GLN A 38 -1.16 8.69 -12.87
N ASN A 39 -0.23 7.76 -13.11
CA ASN A 39 -0.42 6.33 -12.86
C ASN A 39 0.21 5.99 -11.50
N ILE A 40 -0.58 5.42 -10.58
CA ILE A 40 -0.10 5.04 -9.25
C ILE A 40 -0.13 3.51 -9.10
N ILE A 41 0.99 2.93 -8.71
CA ILE A 41 1.11 1.53 -8.33
C ILE A 41 1.23 1.43 -6.82
N VAL A 42 0.32 0.71 -6.19
CA VAL A 42 0.32 0.48 -4.75
C VAL A 42 0.82 -0.95 -4.48
N LEU A 43 1.89 -1.08 -3.72
CA LEU A 43 2.50 -2.35 -3.36
C LEU A 43 2.08 -2.72 -1.94
N ALA A 44 1.45 -3.89 -1.78
CA ALA A 44 1.00 -4.35 -0.47
C ALA A 44 1.75 -5.62 -0.05
N GLY A 45 2.51 -5.54 1.04
CA GLY A 45 3.15 -6.68 1.69
C GLY A 45 2.21 -7.40 2.68
N PRO A 46 2.58 -8.55 3.25
CA PRO A 46 1.64 -9.44 3.95
C PRO A 46 1.14 -8.93 5.32
N GLY A 47 1.68 -7.83 5.85
CA GLY A 47 1.39 -7.33 7.19
C GLY A 47 0.47 -6.12 7.24
N ASN A 48 0.42 -5.45 8.39
CA ASN A 48 -0.40 -4.26 8.61
C ASN A 48 -0.08 -3.13 7.62
N ASN A 49 1.20 -2.93 7.27
CA ASN A 49 1.59 -1.92 6.26
C ASN A 49 0.94 -2.17 4.89
N GLY A 50 0.78 -3.45 4.52
CA GLY A 50 0.05 -3.81 3.32
C GLY A 50 -1.45 -3.62 3.46
N GLY A 51 -2.00 -3.76 4.67
CA GLY A 51 -3.38 -3.39 4.96
C GLY A 51 -3.64 -1.90 4.74
N ASP A 52 -2.76 -1.04 5.28
CA ASP A 52 -2.80 0.41 5.05
C ASP A 52 -2.73 0.74 3.55
N ALA A 53 -1.84 0.07 2.81
CA ALA A 53 -1.73 0.20 1.36
C ALA A 53 -3.01 -0.22 0.60
N ILE A 54 -3.64 -1.34 0.97
CA ILE A 54 -4.89 -1.78 0.32
C ILE A 54 -6.00 -0.75 0.53
N ILE A 55 -6.13 -0.21 1.74
CA ILE A 55 -7.11 0.85 2.05
C ILE A 55 -6.76 2.15 1.32
N CYS A 56 -5.47 2.51 1.24
CA CYS A 56 -5.00 3.62 0.43
C CYS A 56 -5.42 3.46 -1.04
N HIS A 57 -5.19 2.28 -1.64
CA HIS A 57 -5.61 1.99 -3.02
C HIS A 57 -7.12 2.16 -3.22
N TYR A 58 -7.93 1.69 -2.27
CA TYR A 58 -9.38 1.89 -2.29
C TYR A 58 -9.72 3.39 -2.36
N TYR A 59 -9.14 4.21 -1.47
CA TYR A 59 -9.44 5.64 -1.45
C TYR A 59 -8.92 6.39 -2.67
N LEU A 60 -7.73 6.05 -3.19
CA LEU A 60 -7.23 6.63 -4.45
C LEU A 60 -8.20 6.36 -5.60
N SER A 61 -8.67 5.12 -5.72
CA SER A 61 -9.66 4.74 -6.74
C SER A 61 -10.99 5.47 -6.51
N PHE A 62 -11.44 5.59 -5.26
CA PHE A 62 -12.64 6.34 -4.89
C PHE A 62 -12.54 7.83 -5.23
N TYR A 63 -11.35 8.43 -5.12
CA TYR A 63 -11.08 9.80 -5.54
C TYR A 63 -10.98 9.95 -7.06
N GLY A 64 -10.96 8.86 -7.83
CA GLY A 64 -10.85 8.89 -9.28
C GLY A 64 -9.41 8.93 -9.81
N ILE A 65 -8.42 8.60 -8.96
CA ILE A 65 -7.02 8.44 -9.39
C ILE A 65 -6.84 7.08 -10.06
N ASN A 66 -6.07 7.04 -11.14
CA ASN A 66 -5.71 5.80 -11.81
C ASN A 66 -4.68 5.01 -10.98
N SER A 67 -5.21 4.15 -10.10
CA SER A 67 -4.41 3.32 -9.20
C SER A 67 -4.52 1.83 -9.56
N LYS A 68 -3.42 1.10 -9.47
CA LYS A 68 -3.37 -0.36 -9.50
C LYS A 68 -2.76 -0.89 -8.21
N LEU A 69 -3.34 -1.95 -7.67
CA LEU A 69 -2.85 -2.65 -6.49
C LEU A 69 -2.07 -3.88 -6.91
N ILE A 70 -0.89 -4.08 -6.34
CA ILE A 70 -0.10 -5.30 -6.49
C ILE A 70 0.01 -5.94 -5.11
N LEU A 71 -0.69 -7.05 -4.95
CA LEU A 71 -0.60 -7.88 -3.74
C LEU A 71 0.66 -8.75 -3.83
N LEU A 72 1.58 -8.56 -2.89
CA LEU A 72 2.78 -9.40 -2.79
C LEU A 72 2.48 -10.71 -2.07
N ASP A 73 1.33 -10.82 -1.40
CA ASP A 73 0.79 -12.06 -0.87
C ASP A 73 -0.69 -12.23 -1.27
N ARG A 74 -1.02 -13.36 -1.90
CA ARG A 74 -2.38 -13.68 -2.34
C ARG A 74 -3.35 -13.81 -1.16
N GLN A 75 -2.87 -14.23 0.01
CA GLN A 75 -3.69 -14.40 1.21
C GLN A 75 -4.29 -13.07 1.70
N GLN A 76 -3.73 -11.92 1.31
CA GLN A 76 -4.30 -10.62 1.67
C GLN A 76 -5.73 -10.42 1.16
N LYS A 77 -6.14 -11.12 0.09
CA LYS A 77 -7.52 -11.10 -0.39
C LYS A 77 -8.53 -11.69 0.60
N GLU A 78 -8.07 -12.48 1.56
CA GLU A 78 -8.90 -13.07 2.60
C GLU A 78 -8.99 -12.17 3.85
N SER A 79 -8.36 -10.98 3.82
CA SER A 79 -8.45 -10.03 4.93
C SER A 79 -9.83 -9.37 5.02
N TRP A 80 -10.17 -8.92 6.23
CA TRP A 80 -11.39 -8.15 6.50
C TRP A 80 -11.54 -6.90 5.63
N ILE A 81 -10.43 -6.39 5.07
CA ILE A 81 -10.40 -5.21 4.21
C ILE A 81 -11.21 -5.49 2.94
N PHE A 82 -11.05 -6.67 2.32
CA PHE A 82 -11.80 -7.06 1.13
C PHE A 82 -13.26 -7.43 1.41
N GLU A 83 -13.61 -7.70 2.67
CA GLU A 83 -15.00 -7.86 3.10
C GLU A 83 -15.69 -6.49 3.29
N LYS A 84 -14.95 -5.49 3.81
CA LYS A 84 -15.46 -4.14 4.06
C LYS A 84 -15.47 -3.28 2.79
N TYR A 85 -14.46 -3.41 1.94
CA TYR A 85 -14.22 -2.55 0.78
C TYR A 85 -14.38 -3.31 -0.54
N THR A 86 -15.28 -2.81 -1.38
CA THR A 86 -15.42 -3.29 -2.76
C THR A 86 -14.31 -2.69 -3.62
N ILE A 87 -13.26 -3.47 -3.88
CA ILE A 87 -12.15 -3.11 -4.76
C ILE A 87 -12.36 -3.77 -6.14
N ASP A 88 -12.25 -3.00 -7.22
CA ASP A 88 -12.41 -3.56 -8.57
C ASP A 88 -11.33 -4.60 -8.84
N SER A 89 -11.74 -5.84 -9.10
CA SER A 89 -10.85 -6.93 -9.45
C SER A 89 -9.89 -6.63 -10.61
N LYS A 90 -10.24 -5.69 -11.50
CA LYS A 90 -9.40 -5.28 -12.64
C LYS A 90 -8.22 -4.39 -12.24
N THR A 91 -8.29 -3.72 -11.09
CA THR A 91 -7.18 -2.90 -10.58
C THR A 91 -6.21 -3.74 -9.74
N ILE A 92 -6.57 -4.97 -9.41
CA ILE A 92 -5.76 -5.87 -8.57
C ILE A 92 -4.92 -6.80 -9.42
N ASN A 93 -3.61 -6.74 -9.21
CA ASN A 93 -2.63 -7.67 -9.72
C ASN A 93 -1.97 -8.40 -8.55
N PHE A 94 -1.30 -9.50 -8.87
CA PHE A 94 -0.51 -10.24 -7.91
C PHE A 94 0.92 -10.24 -8.38
N HIS A 95 1.87 -10.19 -7.44
CA HIS A 95 3.27 -10.31 -7.81
C HIS A 95 3.54 -11.62 -8.56
N ASP A 96 4.25 -11.49 -9.67
CA ASP A 96 4.90 -12.57 -10.39
C ASP A 96 6.38 -12.21 -10.61
N ASP A 97 7.20 -13.23 -10.90
CA ASP A 97 8.64 -13.04 -11.09
C ASP A 97 9.01 -12.22 -12.35
N ASN A 98 8.04 -11.91 -13.23
CA ASN A 98 8.25 -11.22 -14.51
C ASN A 98 7.63 -9.82 -14.52
N ILE A 99 7.38 -9.24 -13.34
CA ILE A 99 6.68 -7.96 -13.25
C ILE A 99 7.55 -6.84 -13.83
N GLU A 100 7.06 -6.21 -14.89
CA GLU A 100 7.70 -5.03 -15.48
C GLU A 100 7.16 -3.77 -14.81
N LEU A 101 8.05 -3.00 -14.18
CA LEU A 101 7.73 -1.74 -13.51
C LEU A 101 8.15 -0.56 -14.40
N ASN A 102 7.33 0.49 -14.44
CA ASN A 102 7.62 1.69 -15.23
C ASN A 102 8.14 2.80 -14.31
N PRO A 103 9.39 3.28 -14.48
CA PRO A 103 9.98 4.33 -13.65
C PRO A 103 9.25 5.69 -13.73
N ASP A 104 8.43 5.91 -14.75
CA ASP A 104 7.64 7.14 -14.89
C ASP A 104 6.39 7.14 -13.99
N TYR A 105 6.05 6.02 -13.35
CA TYR A 105 4.88 5.92 -12.48
C TYR A 105 5.20 6.26 -11.03
N TRP A 106 4.17 6.59 -10.26
CA TRP A 106 4.28 6.73 -8.81
C TRP A 106 4.08 5.39 -8.13
N TYR A 107 4.89 5.14 -7.11
CA TYR A 107 4.84 3.92 -6.32
C TYR A 107 4.52 4.25 -4.86
N ILE A 108 3.53 3.56 -4.30
CA ILE A 108 3.27 3.56 -2.86
C ILE A 108 3.82 2.26 -2.29
N ASP A 109 4.88 2.37 -1.51
CA ASP A 109 5.52 1.25 -0.83
C ASP A 109 4.82 0.98 0.51
N GLY A 110 3.94 0.00 0.51
CA GLY A 110 3.35 -0.61 1.71
C GLY A 110 3.83 -2.04 1.92
N ILE A 111 5.09 -2.33 1.58
CA ILE A 111 5.63 -3.69 1.67
C ILE A 111 5.89 -4.05 3.15
N PHE A 112 6.76 -3.30 3.83
CA PHE A 112 7.11 -3.52 5.22
C PHE A 112 7.07 -2.22 6.03
N GLY A 113 6.61 -2.32 7.28
CA GLY A 113 6.68 -1.23 8.25
C GLY A 113 7.64 -1.58 9.39
N ILE A 114 7.62 -0.78 10.46
CA ILE A 114 8.49 -0.93 11.66
C ILE A 114 8.42 -2.31 12.34
N GLY A 115 7.37 -3.09 12.09
CA GLY A 115 7.18 -4.43 12.63
C GLY A 115 8.07 -5.51 11.99
N LEU A 116 8.86 -5.17 10.97
CA LEU A 116 9.71 -6.14 10.27
C LEU A 116 10.82 -6.67 11.20
N LYS A 117 10.71 -7.94 11.58
CA LYS A 117 11.76 -8.68 12.33
C LYS A 117 12.54 -9.67 11.46
N ARG A 118 12.29 -9.69 10.15
CA ARG A 118 12.81 -10.70 9.22
C ARG A 118 13.78 -10.09 8.23
N ASN A 119 14.72 -10.90 7.76
CA ASN A 119 15.55 -10.53 6.61
C ASN A 119 14.67 -10.44 5.36
N ILE A 120 14.88 -9.40 4.56
CA ILE A 120 14.21 -9.21 3.28
C ILE A 120 14.87 -10.11 2.25
N ASP A 121 14.14 -11.10 1.75
CA ASP A 121 14.63 -12.07 0.77
C ASP A 121 13.60 -12.35 -0.34
N GLY A 122 14.01 -13.19 -1.30
CA GLY A 122 13.16 -13.68 -2.38
C GLY A 122 12.45 -12.57 -3.16
N LYS A 123 11.14 -12.74 -3.36
CA LYS A 123 10.28 -11.81 -4.13
C LYS A 123 10.27 -10.38 -3.60
N TYR A 124 10.35 -10.20 -2.28
CA TYR A 124 10.31 -8.88 -1.66
C TYR A 124 11.60 -8.12 -1.95
N LYS A 125 12.75 -8.80 -1.81
CA LYS A 125 14.04 -8.19 -2.17
C LYS A 125 14.08 -7.78 -3.64
N LYS A 126 13.62 -8.66 -4.54
CA LYS A 126 13.60 -8.36 -5.99
C LYS A 126 12.81 -7.09 -6.30
N ILE A 127 11.62 -6.93 -5.73
CA ILE A 127 10.80 -5.74 -6.03
C ILE A 127 11.40 -4.47 -5.42
N ILE A 128 11.97 -4.55 -4.20
CA ILE A 128 12.66 -3.42 -3.57
C ILE A 128 13.88 -2.99 -4.38
N ASP A 129 14.70 -3.96 -4.84
CA ASP A 129 15.86 -3.69 -5.68
C ASP A 129 15.48 -3.02 -7.02
N LEU A 130 14.30 -3.32 -7.58
CA LEU A 130 13.82 -2.65 -8.81
C LEU A 130 13.41 -1.20 -8.56
N LEU A 131 12.90 -0.91 -7.36
CA LEU A 131 12.38 0.42 -7.00
C LEU A 131 13.49 1.37 -6.55
N ILE A 132 14.65 0.88 -6.12
CA ILE A 132 15.69 1.72 -5.49
C ILE A 132 16.12 2.92 -6.33
N ASP A 133 16.09 2.80 -7.66
CA ASP A 133 16.49 3.84 -8.61
C ASP A 133 15.30 4.65 -9.16
N PHE A 134 14.07 4.37 -8.70
CA PHE A 134 12.88 5.04 -9.21
C PHE A 134 12.67 6.38 -8.50
N PRO A 135 12.36 7.46 -9.23
CA PRO A 135 12.32 8.81 -8.66
C PRO A 135 11.06 9.08 -7.83
N ASN A 136 9.98 8.30 -8.03
CA ASN A 136 8.64 8.63 -7.56
C ASN A 136 8.10 7.57 -6.61
N ILE A 137 8.62 7.55 -5.37
CA ILE A 137 8.22 6.58 -4.33
C ILE A 137 7.74 7.32 -3.09
N ILE A 138 6.60 6.86 -2.55
CA ILE A 138 6.07 7.25 -1.26
C ILE A 138 5.98 5.99 -0.40
N SER A 139 6.77 5.90 0.66
CA SER A 139 6.72 4.76 1.58
C SER A 139 5.74 5.03 2.72
N ILE A 140 4.94 4.02 3.05
CA ILE A 140 4.09 4.01 4.23
C ILE A 140 4.95 3.56 5.41
N ASP A 141 4.92 4.35 6.49
CA ASP A 141 5.70 4.14 7.73
C ASP A 141 7.22 4.30 7.53
N ILE A 142 7.88 3.34 6.89
CA ILE A 142 9.31 3.38 6.57
C ILE A 142 9.57 2.84 5.17
N PRO A 143 10.60 3.32 4.46
CA PRO A 143 11.05 2.69 3.22
C PRO A 143 11.46 1.24 3.45
N SER A 144 10.92 0.34 2.63
CA SER A 144 11.24 -1.09 2.66
C SER A 144 12.59 -1.42 2.04
#